data_AF-A0A2G8JRK7-F1
#
_entry.id   AF-A0A2G8JRK7-F1
#
_cell.length_a   1.000
_cell.length_b   1.000
_cell.length_c   1.000
_cell.angle_alpha   90.00
_cell.angle_beta   90.00
_cell.angle_gamma   90.00
#
_symmetry.space_group_name_H-M   'P 1'
#
loop_
_entity.id
_entity.type
_entity.pdbx_description
1 polymer ?
#
loop_
_entity_poly.entity_id
_entity_poly.type
_entity_poly.pdbx_seq_one_letter_code
_entity_poly.pdbx_strand_id
1 'polypeptide(L)'
;MCRGLEAVPIETSITKEIFLQNYAYSGRPVLIKQATSDWLALEYFDYHFFRQLYEKFPDSAEMVDSDCNFLRYQTEFLTFVDFLKMDDDKVKRLDWYVGCIQYFEVKTGDHNLQQVFYLRILTTLNNFFRLVVKFDHLEANCQLYLKILKSEFNQTKTLFHIYAGATVKRVMKELRKYYERPFFLPDDSVSSTLDWIFIGGAGPGAGLHIDVVDASSWQAQIRGEKIWTLVPPYECEAVCQQINVTVKQGDIFVLDTNIWFHRTEILEGEISITIGSEYD
;
A
#
# COMPACT_ATOMS: atom_id res chain seq x y z
N MET A 1 19.08 -1.92 7.83
CA MET A 1 18.21 -1.47 6.72
C MET A 1 19.02 -0.74 5.62
N CYS A 2 19.18 0.59 5.59
CA CYS A 2 19.67 1.30 4.38
C CYS A 2 21.19 1.58 4.27
N ARG A 3 22.00 1.24 5.28
CA ARG A 3 23.46 1.48 5.23
C ARG A 3 24.08 0.75 4.03
N GLY A 4 24.79 1.49 3.17
CA GLY A 4 25.44 0.95 1.97
C GLY A 4 24.47 0.62 0.83
N LEU A 5 23.22 1.09 0.91
CA LEU A 5 22.21 0.92 -0.14
C LEU A 5 22.16 2.17 -1.01
N GLU A 6 22.74 2.12 -2.20
CA GLU A 6 22.71 3.23 -3.17
C GLU A 6 21.51 3.15 -4.13
N ALA A 7 20.98 1.94 -4.33
CA ALA A 7 19.80 1.66 -5.14
C ALA A 7 19.09 0.41 -4.60
N VAL A 8 17.83 0.21 -5.01
CA VAL A 8 17.10 -1.03 -4.71
C VAL A 8 17.77 -2.19 -5.44
N PRO A 9 18.20 -3.26 -4.74
CA PRO A 9 18.74 -4.46 -5.34
C PRO A 9 17.73 -5.10 -6.29
N ILE A 10 18.22 -5.60 -7.42
CA ILE A 10 17.39 -6.23 -8.45
C ILE A 10 17.80 -7.69 -8.57
N GLU A 11 16.81 -8.58 -8.39
CA GLU A 11 16.98 -10.02 -8.48
C GLU A 11 16.25 -10.57 -9.71
N THR A 12 16.97 -11.26 -10.59
CA THR A 12 16.39 -11.92 -11.77
C THR A 12 16.25 -13.43 -11.61
N SER A 13 16.85 -14.00 -10.57
CA SER A 13 16.90 -15.44 -10.33
C SER A 13 16.80 -15.72 -8.83
N ILE A 14 15.77 -15.15 -8.20
CA ILE A 14 15.51 -15.32 -6.77
C ILE A 14 15.13 -16.77 -6.46
N THR A 15 15.63 -17.30 -5.34
CA THR A 15 15.14 -18.55 -4.74
C THR A 15 14.66 -18.26 -3.32
N LYS A 16 13.93 -19.20 -2.70
CA LYS A 16 13.53 -19.09 -1.30
C LYS A 16 14.73 -18.89 -0.37
N GLU A 17 15.83 -19.61 -0.63
CA GLU A 17 17.05 -19.54 0.18
C GLU A 17 17.72 -18.17 0.05
N ILE A 18 17.85 -17.64 -1.17
CA ILE A 18 18.42 -16.31 -1.40
C ILE A 18 17.53 -15.25 -0.73
N PHE A 19 16.21 -15.38 -0.88
CA PHE A 19 15.26 -14.46 -0.26
C PHE A 19 15.38 -14.46 1.25
N LEU A 20 15.36 -15.64 1.87
CA LEU A 20 15.50 -15.82 3.32
C LEU A 20 16.81 -15.28 3.88
N GLN A 21 17.93 -15.53 3.19
CA GLN A 21 19.25 -15.14 3.68
C GLN A 21 19.52 -13.65 3.56
N ASN A 22 19.00 -13.00 2.50
CA ASN A 22 19.42 -11.64 2.14
C ASN A 22 18.35 -10.58 2.40
N TYR A 23 17.06 -10.94 2.31
CA TYR A 23 15.98 -9.97 2.22
C TYR A 23 14.90 -10.16 3.29
N ALA A 24 14.46 -11.38 3.54
CA ALA A 24 13.43 -11.68 4.52
C ALA A 24 13.81 -11.10 5.89
N TYR A 25 12.89 -10.37 6.52
CA TYR A 25 13.04 -9.80 7.87
C TYR A 25 14.22 -8.82 8.04
N SER A 26 14.88 -8.39 6.95
CA SER A 26 16.02 -7.48 7.01
C SER A 26 15.63 -5.98 6.97
N GLY A 27 14.37 -5.72 6.60
CA GLY A 27 13.85 -4.40 6.24
C GLY A 27 14.50 -3.80 4.98
N ARG A 28 15.35 -4.55 4.25
CA ARG A 28 15.93 -4.09 2.98
C ARG A 28 14.98 -4.36 1.83
N PRO A 29 14.72 -3.35 0.96
CA PRO A 29 13.87 -3.56 -0.20
C PRO A 29 14.58 -4.45 -1.23
N VAL A 30 13.79 -5.11 -2.07
CA VAL A 30 14.30 -5.82 -3.26
C VAL A 30 13.25 -5.80 -4.37
N LEU A 31 13.70 -5.58 -5.61
CA LEU A 31 12.89 -5.74 -6.81
C LEU A 31 13.20 -7.08 -7.45
N ILE A 32 12.17 -7.91 -7.63
CA ILE A 32 12.30 -9.23 -8.22
C ILE A 32 11.67 -9.18 -9.60
N LYS A 33 12.48 -9.43 -10.63
CA LYS A 33 12.08 -9.30 -12.03
C LYS A 33 11.27 -10.50 -12.49
N GLN A 34 10.17 -10.25 -13.21
CA GLN A 34 9.38 -11.28 -13.90
C GLN A 34 8.90 -12.44 -12.98
N ALA A 35 8.71 -12.15 -11.69
CA ALA A 35 8.29 -13.13 -10.69
C ALA A 35 6.82 -13.56 -10.78
N THR A 36 6.00 -12.90 -11.60
CA THR A 36 4.61 -13.27 -11.85
C THR A 36 4.36 -13.78 -13.27
N SER A 37 5.41 -14.21 -13.97
CA SER A 37 5.34 -14.61 -15.39
C SER A 37 4.37 -15.76 -15.69
N ASP A 38 4.02 -16.56 -14.69
CA ASP A 38 3.06 -17.67 -14.74
C ASP A 38 1.66 -17.30 -14.23
N TRP A 39 1.45 -16.07 -13.74
CA TRP A 39 0.15 -15.64 -13.21
C TRP A 39 -0.81 -15.26 -14.34
N LEU A 40 -1.95 -15.93 -14.39
CA LEU A 40 -3.05 -15.59 -15.31
C LEU A 40 -3.56 -14.16 -15.11
N ALA A 41 -3.33 -13.55 -13.94
CA ALA A 41 -3.66 -12.16 -13.67
C ALA A 41 -3.07 -11.19 -14.70
N LEU A 42 -1.87 -11.48 -15.25
CA LEU A 42 -1.24 -10.66 -16.29
C LEU A 42 -2.08 -10.59 -17.57
N GLU A 43 -2.82 -11.65 -17.88
CA GLU A 43 -3.69 -11.73 -19.07
C GLU A 43 -5.09 -11.17 -18.78
N TYR A 44 -5.68 -11.57 -17.65
CA TYR A 44 -7.11 -11.37 -17.39
C TYR A 44 -7.46 -10.10 -16.61
N PHE A 45 -6.56 -9.55 -15.79
CA PHE A 45 -6.92 -8.44 -14.93
C PHE A 45 -6.92 -7.13 -15.72
N ASP A 46 -8.10 -6.56 -15.84
CA ASP A 46 -8.36 -5.20 -16.32
C ASP A 46 -9.53 -4.59 -15.53
N TYR A 47 -9.88 -3.34 -15.84
CA TYR A 47 -11.02 -2.68 -15.20
C TYR A 47 -12.34 -3.48 -15.32
N HIS A 48 -12.60 -4.06 -16.50
CA HIS A 48 -13.86 -4.77 -16.77
C HIS A 48 -13.96 -6.08 -15.98
N PHE A 49 -12.84 -6.78 -15.78
CA PHE A 49 -12.77 -7.93 -14.92
C PHE A 49 -13.21 -7.58 -13.49
N PHE A 50 -12.64 -6.53 -12.89
CA PHE A 50 -13.01 -6.10 -11.53
C PHE A 50 -14.47 -5.65 -11.47
N ARG A 51 -14.94 -4.88 -12.46
CA ARG A 51 -16.35 -4.49 -12.56
C ARG A 51 -17.29 -5.70 -12.54
N GLN A 52 -17.08 -6.65 -13.45
CA GLN A 52 -17.92 -7.86 -13.52
C GLN A 52 -17.85 -8.72 -12.25
N LEU A 53 -16.67 -8.79 -11.63
CA LEU A 53 -16.47 -9.52 -10.39
C LEU A 53 -17.30 -8.92 -9.25
N TYR A 54 -17.29 -7.60 -9.08
CA TYR A 54 -18.05 -6.94 -8.02
C TYR A 54 -19.55 -6.81 -8.35
N GLU A 55 -19.95 -6.77 -9.64
CA GLU A 55 -21.35 -6.92 -10.07
C GLU A 55 -21.94 -8.29 -9.67
N LYS A 56 -21.13 -9.36 -9.66
CA LYS A 56 -21.52 -10.70 -9.20
C LYS A 56 -21.71 -10.76 -7.67
N PHE A 57 -21.08 -9.86 -6.92
CA PHE A 57 -21.14 -9.80 -5.46
C PHE A 57 -21.45 -8.36 -4.99
N PRO A 58 -22.68 -7.84 -5.23
CA PRO A 58 -23.02 -6.44 -4.96
C PRO A 58 -22.85 -6.08 -3.47
N ASP A 59 -23.19 -7.00 -2.56
CA ASP A 59 -22.95 -6.85 -1.12
C ASP A 59 -21.47 -6.56 -0.80
N SER A 60 -20.52 -7.09 -1.58
CA SER A 60 -19.09 -6.84 -1.38
C SER A 60 -18.70 -5.42 -1.80
N ALA A 61 -19.32 -4.90 -2.86
CA ALA A 61 -19.05 -3.54 -3.33
C ALA A 61 -19.56 -2.51 -2.30
N GLU A 62 -20.77 -2.72 -1.79
CA GLU A 62 -21.35 -1.87 -0.73
C GLU A 62 -20.55 -1.92 0.58
N MET A 63 -19.99 -3.09 0.93
CA MET A 63 -19.13 -3.22 2.10
C MET A 63 -17.80 -2.47 1.96
N VAL A 64 -17.20 -2.43 0.76
CA VAL A 64 -15.97 -1.62 0.52
C VAL A 64 -16.24 -0.15 0.83
N ASP A 65 -17.45 0.33 0.52
CA ASP A 65 -17.89 1.69 0.80
C ASP A 65 -18.22 1.94 2.27
N SER A 66 -18.94 1.04 2.92
CA SER A 66 -19.32 1.19 4.33
C SER A 66 -18.13 1.11 5.28
N ASP A 67 -17.13 0.30 4.93
CA ASP A 67 -16.02 -0.01 5.82
C ASP A 67 -14.82 0.96 5.65
N CYS A 68 -14.99 2.02 4.82
CA CYS A 68 -13.98 3.04 4.51
C CYS A 68 -12.75 2.48 3.77
N ASN A 69 -12.96 1.47 2.92
CA ASN A 69 -11.86 0.72 2.28
C ASN A 69 -11.44 1.31 0.94
N PHE A 70 -12.16 2.32 0.47
CA PHE A 70 -11.90 2.97 -0.79
C PHE A 70 -10.96 4.17 -0.60
N LEU A 71 -9.69 3.98 -0.95
CA LEU A 71 -8.68 5.04 -0.94
C LEU A 71 -8.80 5.88 -2.20
N ARG A 72 -9.14 7.15 -1.98
CA ARG A 72 -9.42 8.14 -3.03
C ARG A 72 -8.21 9.04 -3.23
N TYR A 73 -7.34 8.71 -4.18
CA TYR A 73 -6.19 9.55 -4.48
C TYR A 73 -6.56 10.51 -5.62
N GLN A 74 -6.76 11.78 -5.26
CA GLN A 74 -6.99 12.88 -6.21
C GLN A 74 -8.08 12.62 -7.27
N THR A 75 -9.08 11.79 -6.94
CA THR A 75 -10.17 11.40 -7.85
C THR A 75 -11.52 12.00 -7.45
N GLU A 76 -12.44 12.11 -8.41
CA GLU A 76 -13.82 12.57 -8.23
C GLU A 76 -14.75 11.51 -7.61
N PHE A 77 -14.35 10.23 -7.60
CA PHE A 77 -15.17 9.15 -7.05
C PHE A 77 -15.40 9.30 -5.55
N LEU A 78 -16.67 9.27 -5.14
CA LEU A 78 -17.04 9.32 -3.72
C LEU A 78 -17.07 7.92 -3.11
N THR A 79 -17.46 6.93 -3.92
CA THR A 79 -17.62 5.52 -3.52
C THR A 79 -16.96 4.58 -4.51
N PHE A 80 -16.61 3.38 -4.06
CA PHE A 80 -16.20 2.25 -4.85
C PHE A 80 -17.29 1.84 -5.84
N VAL A 81 -18.56 1.90 -5.46
CA VAL A 81 -19.66 1.68 -6.41
C VAL A 81 -19.66 2.71 -7.55
N ASP A 82 -19.33 3.98 -7.30
CA ASP A 82 -19.19 4.99 -8.36
C ASP A 82 -18.04 4.64 -9.31
N PHE A 83 -16.92 4.19 -8.76
CA PHE A 83 -15.78 3.71 -9.53
C PHE A 83 -16.14 2.52 -10.44
N LEU A 84 -16.95 1.57 -9.96
CA LEU A 84 -17.39 0.41 -10.76
C LEU A 84 -18.39 0.79 -11.87
N LYS A 85 -18.94 2.00 -11.86
CA LYS A 85 -19.92 2.49 -12.84
C LYS A 85 -19.31 3.36 -13.95
N MET A 86 -17.98 3.48 -14.03
CA MET A 86 -17.34 4.21 -15.12
C MET A 86 -17.73 3.62 -16.48
N ASP A 87 -17.99 4.53 -17.42
CA ASP A 87 -18.08 4.19 -18.83
C ASP A 87 -16.67 3.98 -19.44
N ASP A 88 -16.63 3.35 -20.61
CA ASP A 88 -15.38 3.01 -21.30
C ASP A 88 -14.55 4.25 -21.65
N ASP A 89 -15.18 5.40 -21.86
CA ASP A 89 -14.48 6.65 -22.19
C ASP A 89 -13.77 7.23 -20.96
N LYS A 90 -14.38 7.15 -19.76
CA LYS A 90 -13.72 7.49 -18.48
C LYS A 90 -12.61 6.50 -18.13
N VAL A 91 -12.79 5.21 -18.40
CA VAL A 91 -11.74 4.20 -18.19
C VAL A 91 -10.51 4.53 -19.03
N LYS A 92 -10.71 4.84 -20.32
CA LYS A 92 -9.61 5.19 -21.26
C LYS A 92 -8.91 6.51 -20.95
N ARG A 93 -9.54 7.41 -20.20
CA ARG A 93 -8.93 8.69 -19.81
C ARG A 93 -7.76 8.54 -18.84
N LEU A 94 -7.74 7.46 -18.04
CA LEU A 94 -6.63 7.16 -17.13
C LEU A 94 -6.23 8.35 -16.22
N ASP A 95 -7.19 9.18 -15.84
CA ASP A 95 -7.01 10.39 -15.01
C ASP A 95 -7.44 10.16 -13.55
N TRP A 96 -7.32 8.91 -13.06
CA TRP A 96 -7.82 8.46 -11.76
C TRP A 96 -6.94 7.38 -11.14
N TYR A 97 -6.84 7.33 -9.81
CA TYR A 97 -6.16 6.27 -9.06
C TYR A 97 -6.92 5.92 -7.77
N VAL A 98 -7.14 4.64 -7.55
CA VAL A 98 -7.87 4.10 -6.39
C VAL A 98 -7.15 2.89 -5.80
N GLY A 99 -7.35 2.66 -4.50
CA GLY A 99 -6.81 1.49 -3.81
C GLY A 99 -7.77 0.93 -2.77
N CYS A 100 -7.65 -0.37 -2.49
CA CYS A 100 -8.32 -1.04 -1.39
C CYS A 100 -7.28 -1.82 -0.57
N ILE A 101 -7.20 -1.53 0.73
CA ILE A 101 -6.29 -2.18 1.70
C ILE A 101 -7.13 -2.98 2.72
N GLN A 102 -6.54 -3.79 3.61
CA GLN A 102 -7.21 -4.22 4.85
C GLN A 102 -6.29 -4.04 6.07
N TYR A 103 -6.81 -3.60 7.22
CA TYR A 103 -6.09 -3.59 8.51
C TYR A 103 -6.81 -4.49 9.54
N PHE A 104 -6.05 -5.07 10.47
CA PHE A 104 -6.58 -5.82 11.62
C PHE A 104 -6.59 -4.95 12.89
N GLU A 105 -7.66 -5.04 13.69
CA GLU A 105 -7.65 -4.56 15.08
C GLU A 105 -7.01 -5.62 15.99
N VAL A 106 -5.92 -5.28 16.66
CA VAL A 106 -5.40 -6.10 17.78
C VAL A 106 -6.41 -6.00 18.94
N LYS A 107 -7.17 -7.07 19.19
CA LYS A 107 -7.90 -7.22 20.46
C LYS A 107 -6.88 -7.49 21.57
N THR A 108 -6.44 -6.43 22.24
CA THR A 108 -5.71 -6.57 23.51
C THR A 108 -6.68 -7.12 24.54
N GLY A 109 -6.49 -8.38 24.94
CA GLY A 109 -7.30 -9.08 25.94
C GLY A 109 -7.09 -8.59 27.38
N ASP A 110 -6.85 -7.30 27.59
CA ASP A 110 -6.69 -6.75 28.93
C ASP A 110 -7.42 -5.41 29.06
N HIS A 111 -8.47 -5.42 29.86
CA HIS A 111 -9.23 -4.25 30.24
C HIS A 111 -8.37 -3.40 31.18
N ASN A 112 -7.51 -2.50 30.65
CA ASN A 112 -7.13 -1.18 31.24
C ASN A 112 -5.82 -0.54 30.76
N LEU A 113 -5.20 -0.95 29.65
CA LEU A 113 -4.05 -0.22 29.09
C LEU A 113 -4.26 0.13 27.61
N GLN A 114 -5.13 1.11 27.36
CA GLN A 114 -5.12 1.84 26.10
C GLN A 114 -4.02 2.91 26.13
N GLN A 115 -2.85 2.59 25.60
CA GLN A 115 -1.99 3.60 24.98
C GLN A 115 -1.87 3.30 23.49
N VAL A 116 -2.99 3.49 22.79
CA VAL A 116 -2.98 3.78 21.36
C VAL A 116 -2.83 5.29 21.25
N PHE A 117 -1.73 5.77 20.69
CA PHE A 117 -1.49 7.19 20.46
C PHE A 117 -2.46 7.71 19.39
N TYR A 118 -3.59 8.24 19.82
CA TYR A 118 -4.49 9.01 18.97
C TYR A 118 -3.89 10.40 18.73
N LEU A 119 -3.46 10.68 17.50
CA LEU A 119 -3.31 12.06 17.03
C LEU A 119 -4.71 12.62 16.72
N ARG A 120 -5.46 12.93 17.78
CA ARG A 120 -6.79 13.55 17.66
C ARG A 120 -6.62 15.04 17.43
N ILE A 121 -6.61 15.47 16.16
CA ILE A 121 -6.78 16.89 15.82
C ILE A 121 -8.22 17.28 16.17
N LEU A 122 -8.43 17.78 17.39
CA LEU A 122 -9.69 18.41 17.76
C LEU A 122 -9.75 19.77 17.04
N THR A 123 -10.50 19.83 15.95
CA THR A 123 -10.96 21.11 15.41
C THR A 123 -11.95 21.72 16.41
N THR A 124 -11.52 22.73 17.15
CA THR A 124 -12.45 23.70 17.73
C THR A 124 -12.27 25.05 17.05
N LEU A 125 -13.43 25.64 16.74
CA LEU A 125 -13.60 26.99 16.22
C LEU A 125 -12.60 27.95 16.89
N ASN A 126 -11.78 28.64 16.08
CA ASN A 126 -10.87 29.77 16.44
C ASN A 126 -9.34 29.58 16.28
N ASN A 127 -8.87 28.81 15.29
CA ASN A 127 -7.54 29.01 14.68
C ASN A 127 -6.30 29.02 15.61
N PHE A 128 -6.25 28.20 16.66
CA PHE A 128 -5.01 27.93 17.39
C PHE A 128 -4.77 26.43 17.55
N PHE A 129 -3.72 25.91 16.90
CA PHE A 129 -3.28 24.53 17.05
C PHE A 129 -2.38 24.41 18.28
N ARG A 130 -2.88 23.76 19.35
CA ARG A 130 -2.04 23.32 20.47
C ARG A 130 -1.92 21.81 20.45
N LEU A 131 -0.78 21.33 19.98
CA LEU A 131 -0.39 19.92 20.03
C LEU A 131 0.18 19.65 21.43
N VAL A 132 -0.41 18.74 22.20
CA VAL A 132 0.19 18.23 23.43
C VAL A 132 0.49 16.76 23.21
N VAL A 133 1.75 16.47 22.92
CA VAL A 133 2.29 15.11 22.89
C VAL A 133 3.08 14.94 24.17
N LYS A 134 2.70 13.98 25.02
CA LYS A 134 3.45 13.68 26.24
C LYS A 134 4.39 12.53 25.92
N PHE A 135 5.69 12.82 25.93
CA PHE A 135 6.74 11.81 25.83
C PHE A 135 7.35 11.64 27.21
N ASP A 136 7.38 10.42 27.72
CA ASP A 136 8.31 10.08 28.77
C ASP A 136 9.67 9.83 28.10
N HIS A 137 10.49 10.90 28.12
CA HIS A 137 11.92 10.94 27.83
C HIS A 137 12.38 10.80 26.36
N LEU A 138 12.21 11.85 25.54
CA LEU A 138 13.14 12.23 24.45
C LEU A 138 12.75 13.62 23.89
N GLU A 139 13.32 14.67 24.48
CA GLU A 139 12.82 16.05 24.34
C GLU A 139 13.50 16.88 23.22
N ALA A 140 14.18 16.26 22.24
CA ALA A 140 14.94 17.01 21.24
C ALA A 140 14.83 16.43 19.83
N ASN A 141 13.68 16.62 19.16
CA ASN A 141 13.59 16.81 17.69
C ASN A 141 12.16 16.98 17.13
N CYS A 142 11.13 17.05 17.98
CA CYS A 142 9.72 17.09 17.55
C CYS A 142 9.34 18.37 16.74
N GLN A 143 10.08 19.48 16.89
CA GLN A 143 9.79 20.73 16.17
C GLN A 143 10.05 20.63 14.64
N LEU A 144 11.00 19.80 14.19
CA LEU A 144 11.30 19.64 12.77
C LEU A 144 10.37 18.60 12.11
N TYR A 145 10.04 17.54 12.83
CA TYR A 145 9.04 16.54 12.42
C TYR A 145 7.67 17.20 12.14
N LEU A 146 7.26 18.12 13.02
CA LEU A 146 6.07 18.94 12.82
C LEU A 146 6.22 19.95 11.68
N LYS A 147 7.43 20.33 11.29
CA LYS A 147 7.67 21.28 10.20
C LYS A 147 7.51 20.60 8.84
N ILE A 148 8.01 19.36 8.69
CA ILE A 148 7.83 18.50 7.51
C ILE A 148 6.35 18.12 7.36
N LEU A 149 5.72 17.68 8.45
CA LEU A 149 4.28 17.42 8.46
C LEU A 149 3.51 18.71 8.10
N LYS A 150 3.81 19.87 8.69
CA LYS A 150 3.09 21.11 8.38
C LYS A 150 3.35 21.69 6.99
N SER A 151 4.53 21.48 6.38
CA SER A 151 4.81 21.99 5.04
C SER A 151 4.09 21.20 3.96
N GLU A 152 3.80 19.91 4.19
CA GLU A 152 3.08 19.07 3.22
C GLU A 152 1.59 18.83 3.57
N PHE A 153 1.16 19.02 4.83
CA PHE A 153 -0.25 18.87 5.25
C PHE A 153 -1.21 19.97 4.75
N ASN A 154 -0.73 20.96 4.00
CA ASN A 154 -1.64 21.94 3.37
C ASN A 154 -2.42 21.35 2.18
N GLN A 155 -2.20 20.06 1.86
CA GLN A 155 -3.04 19.26 0.98
C GLN A 155 -3.60 18.06 1.76
N THR A 156 -4.73 18.31 2.43
CA THR A 156 -5.44 17.37 3.28
C THR A 156 -5.94 16.12 2.53
N LYS A 157 -5.60 14.94 3.05
CA LYS A 157 -6.57 13.88 3.44
C LYS A 157 -5.84 12.80 4.24
N THR A 158 -6.09 12.81 5.54
CA THR A 158 -5.69 11.82 6.54
C THR A 158 -6.03 10.41 6.05
N LEU A 159 -5.08 9.47 6.16
CA LEU A 159 -5.25 8.04 5.89
C LEU A 159 -6.32 7.47 6.85
N PHE A 160 -7.32 6.78 6.30
CA PHE A 160 -8.34 6.09 7.08
C PHE A 160 -8.10 4.57 6.98
N HIS A 161 -8.10 3.90 8.14
CA HIS A 161 -7.87 2.46 8.30
C HIS A 161 -9.17 1.66 8.13
N ILE A 162 -9.02 0.36 7.84
CA ILE A 162 -9.99 -0.51 7.15
C ILE A 162 -10.41 -1.69 8.02
N TYR A 163 -11.67 -2.15 7.89
CA TYR A 163 -12.17 -3.47 8.27
C TYR A 163 -12.79 -4.22 7.06
N ALA A 164 -12.85 -5.55 7.03
CA ALA A 164 -13.68 -6.28 6.04
C ALA A 164 -14.10 -7.70 6.48
N GLY A 165 -15.40 -7.98 6.39
CA GLY A 165 -16.06 -9.24 6.78
C GLY A 165 -16.08 -10.36 5.73
N ALA A 166 -17.02 -11.30 5.88
CA ALA A 166 -17.10 -12.55 5.10
C ALA A 166 -17.36 -12.37 3.59
N THR A 167 -17.87 -11.22 3.15
CA THR A 167 -18.26 -10.97 1.75
C THR A 167 -17.05 -10.71 0.85
N VAL A 168 -16.03 -10.00 1.35
CA VAL A 168 -14.76 -9.81 0.63
C VAL A 168 -14.01 -11.14 0.44
N LYS A 169 -14.15 -12.10 1.37
CA LYS A 169 -13.60 -13.46 1.19
C LYS A 169 -14.12 -14.17 -0.06
N ARG A 170 -15.36 -13.90 -0.49
CA ARG A 170 -15.92 -14.48 -1.72
C ARG A 170 -15.27 -13.90 -2.97
N VAL A 171 -15.01 -12.58 -2.97
CA VAL A 171 -14.28 -11.89 -4.04
C VAL A 171 -12.85 -12.41 -4.11
N MET A 172 -12.17 -12.52 -2.96
CA MET A 172 -10.81 -13.06 -2.89
C MET A 172 -10.71 -14.49 -3.41
N LYS A 173 -11.71 -15.34 -3.14
CA LYS A 173 -11.74 -16.71 -3.69
C LYS A 173 -11.76 -16.73 -5.22
N GLU A 174 -12.41 -15.76 -5.86
CA GLU A 174 -12.41 -15.66 -7.32
C GLU A 174 -11.10 -15.05 -7.84
N LEU A 175 -10.55 -14.05 -7.14
CA LEU A 175 -9.27 -13.42 -7.47
C LEU A 175 -8.09 -14.41 -7.40
N ARG A 176 -8.03 -15.23 -6.36
CA ARG A 176 -6.99 -16.25 -6.13
C ARG A 176 -6.98 -17.40 -7.13
N LYS A 177 -7.85 -17.38 -8.15
CA LYS A 177 -7.77 -18.27 -9.31
C LYS A 177 -6.78 -17.79 -10.37
N TYR A 178 -6.36 -16.52 -10.30
CA TYR A 178 -5.54 -15.87 -11.34
C TYR A 178 -4.11 -15.57 -10.90
N TYR A 179 -3.84 -15.61 -9.60
CA TYR A 179 -2.50 -15.43 -9.06
C TYR A 179 -2.34 -16.24 -7.79
N GLU A 180 -1.08 -16.52 -7.47
CA GLU A 180 -0.68 -17.32 -6.34
C GLU A 180 0.13 -16.50 -5.34
N ARG A 181 0.56 -17.14 -4.26
CA ARG A 181 1.54 -16.54 -3.36
C ARG A 181 2.92 -16.54 -4.06
N PRO A 182 3.74 -15.48 -3.95
CA PRO A 182 5.05 -15.47 -4.60
C PRO A 182 5.92 -16.66 -4.19
N PHE A 183 6.48 -17.36 -5.19
CA PHE A 183 7.16 -18.65 -5.01
C PHE A 183 8.43 -18.58 -4.13
N PHE A 184 9.04 -17.40 -3.99
CA PHE A 184 10.24 -17.18 -3.20
C PHE A 184 9.95 -16.93 -1.71
N LEU A 185 8.68 -16.79 -1.31
CA LEU A 185 8.32 -16.63 0.10
C LEU A 185 8.51 -17.96 0.87
N PRO A 186 8.90 -17.92 2.16
CA PRO A 186 9.13 -19.11 3.00
C PRO A 186 7.85 -19.93 3.19
N ASP A 187 7.84 -21.26 3.06
CA ASP A 187 6.58 -22.05 3.07
C ASP A 187 5.70 -21.83 4.30
N ASP A 188 6.31 -21.54 5.45
CA ASP A 188 5.67 -21.22 6.72
C ASP A 188 5.15 -19.78 6.84
N SER A 189 5.48 -18.89 5.90
CA SER A 189 5.01 -17.50 5.96
C SER A 189 3.50 -17.42 5.78
N VAL A 190 2.82 -16.79 6.72
CA VAL A 190 1.40 -16.52 6.63
C VAL A 190 1.19 -15.33 5.70
N SER A 191 0.34 -15.52 4.69
CA SER A 191 -0.19 -14.38 3.93
C SER A 191 -1.44 -13.87 4.60
N SER A 192 -1.68 -12.57 4.49
CA SER A 192 -2.95 -11.98 4.88
C SER A 192 -4.11 -12.70 4.20
N THR A 193 -5.26 -12.81 4.88
CA THR A 193 -6.44 -13.50 4.32
C THR A 193 -7.00 -12.77 3.08
N LEU A 194 -6.76 -11.46 2.99
CA LEU A 194 -7.16 -10.59 1.86
C LEU A 194 -5.93 -9.85 1.32
N ASP A 195 -5.92 -9.57 0.03
CA ASP A 195 -4.84 -8.85 -0.66
C ASP A 195 -5.26 -7.43 -0.98
N TRP A 196 -4.29 -6.53 -1.06
CA TRP A 196 -4.46 -5.15 -1.47
C TRP A 196 -4.46 -5.05 -2.98
N ILE A 197 -5.33 -4.22 -3.53
CA ILE A 197 -5.40 -3.99 -4.98
C ILE A 197 -5.40 -2.48 -5.22
N PHE A 198 -4.49 -2.04 -6.10
CA PHE A 198 -4.44 -0.65 -6.55
C PHE A 198 -4.59 -0.59 -8.05
N ILE A 199 -5.46 0.31 -8.52
CA ILE A 199 -5.81 0.45 -9.92
C ILE A 199 -5.85 1.93 -10.28
N GLY A 200 -5.19 2.32 -11.35
CA GLY A 200 -5.37 3.66 -11.91
C GLY A 200 -4.51 3.95 -13.12
N GLY A 201 -4.71 5.14 -13.65
CA GLY A 201 -3.97 5.66 -14.79
C GLY A 201 -2.73 6.45 -14.41
N ALA A 202 -2.11 7.07 -15.40
CA ALA A 202 -0.84 7.78 -15.25
C ALA A 202 -0.96 8.99 -14.31
N GLY A 203 0.13 9.28 -13.59
CA GLY A 203 0.22 10.40 -12.66
C GLY A 203 0.41 9.98 -11.20
N PRO A 204 0.05 10.85 -10.24
CA PRO A 204 0.29 10.59 -8.82
C PRO A 204 -0.46 9.36 -8.31
N GLY A 205 0.28 8.43 -7.70
CA GLY A 205 -0.28 7.29 -7.00
C GLY A 205 -0.52 7.59 -5.51
N ALA A 206 -0.15 6.65 -4.64
CA ALA A 206 -0.14 6.89 -3.21
C ALA A 206 0.92 7.95 -2.83
N GLY A 207 0.51 8.95 -2.05
CA GLY A 207 1.39 10.01 -1.54
C GLY A 207 2.45 9.49 -0.58
N LEU A 208 3.33 10.37 -0.07
CA LEU A 208 4.38 9.97 0.87
C LEU A 208 3.79 9.57 2.22
N HIS A 209 3.97 8.31 2.61
CA HIS A 209 3.47 7.77 3.87
C HIS A 209 4.32 6.60 4.37
N ILE A 210 4.03 6.17 5.59
CA ILE A 210 4.47 4.90 6.16
C ILE A 210 3.20 4.13 6.50
N ASP A 211 3.23 2.82 6.33
CA ASP A 211 2.10 1.98 6.68
C ASP A 211 2.09 1.64 8.17
N VAL A 212 0.95 1.13 8.64
CA VAL A 212 0.79 0.54 9.97
C VAL A 212 0.23 -0.86 9.79
N VAL A 213 1.08 -1.77 9.32
CA VAL A 213 0.76 -3.17 9.01
C VAL A 213 1.46 -4.10 10.01
N ASP A 214 1.04 -5.37 10.08
CA ASP A 214 1.60 -6.31 11.07
C ASP A 214 2.96 -6.85 10.59
N ALA A 215 3.15 -6.99 9.27
CA ALA A 215 4.34 -7.59 8.68
C ALA A 215 4.91 -6.84 7.46
N SER A 216 6.06 -7.29 6.98
CA SER A 216 6.62 -6.83 5.70
C SER A 216 5.67 -7.16 4.55
N SER A 217 5.68 -6.36 3.48
CA SER A 217 4.76 -6.52 2.36
C SER A 217 5.48 -6.74 1.03
N TRP A 218 4.75 -7.35 0.11
CA TRP A 218 5.13 -7.47 -1.29
C TRP A 218 4.03 -6.88 -2.17
N GLN A 219 4.42 -6.31 -3.31
CA GLN A 219 3.49 -5.79 -4.32
C GLN A 219 3.93 -6.21 -5.72
N ALA A 220 3.08 -7.01 -6.38
CA ALA A 220 3.21 -7.42 -7.76
C ALA A 220 2.60 -6.37 -8.70
N GLN A 221 3.34 -6.00 -9.74
CA GLN A 221 2.85 -5.13 -10.81
C GLN A 221 2.26 -6.01 -11.93
N ILE A 222 0.93 -5.99 -12.05
CA ILE A 222 0.19 -6.86 -12.97
C ILE A 222 0.01 -6.21 -14.34
N ARG A 223 -0.20 -4.89 -14.38
CA ARG A 223 -0.25 -4.10 -15.61
C ARG A 223 0.40 -2.75 -15.42
N GLY A 224 0.91 -2.15 -16.49
CA GLY A 224 1.55 -0.82 -16.45
C GLY A 224 2.87 -0.79 -15.67
N GLU A 225 3.38 0.41 -15.42
CA GLU A 225 4.63 0.63 -14.69
C GLU A 225 4.44 1.68 -13.59
N LYS A 226 5.14 1.48 -12.47
CA LYS A 226 5.06 2.37 -11.30
C LYS A 226 6.47 2.70 -10.80
N ILE A 227 6.74 3.98 -10.55
CA ILE A 227 7.92 4.42 -9.82
C ILE A 227 7.58 4.43 -8.34
N TRP A 228 8.42 3.78 -7.55
CA TRP A 228 8.45 3.91 -6.10
C TRP A 228 9.59 4.85 -5.71
N THR A 229 9.29 5.82 -4.87
CA THR A 229 10.29 6.65 -4.19
C THR A 229 10.32 6.24 -2.73
N LEU A 230 11.48 5.80 -2.24
CA LEU A 230 11.70 5.42 -0.85
C LEU A 230 12.55 6.48 -0.17
N VAL A 231 12.05 7.01 0.93
CA VAL A 231 12.72 8.01 1.75
C VAL A 231 13.10 7.34 3.08
N PRO A 232 14.39 7.37 3.47
CA PRO A 232 14.78 6.83 4.76
C PRO A 232 14.16 7.65 5.91
N PRO A 233 13.93 7.03 7.08
CA PRO A 233 13.50 7.78 8.26
C PRO A 233 14.57 8.80 8.65
N TYR A 234 14.16 9.90 9.30
CA TYR A 234 15.02 11.04 9.60
C TYR A 234 16.27 10.65 10.41
N GLU A 235 16.15 9.69 11.32
CA GLU A 235 17.24 9.14 12.13
C GLU A 235 18.35 8.51 11.27
N CYS A 236 18.04 8.15 10.02
CA CYS A 236 18.96 7.55 9.05
C CYS A 236 19.41 8.50 7.94
N GLU A 237 18.93 9.75 7.90
CA GLU A 237 19.20 10.70 6.80
C GLU A 237 20.70 10.99 6.60
N ALA A 238 21.50 10.95 7.66
CA ALA A 238 22.95 11.16 7.58
C ALA A 238 23.71 10.01 6.90
N VAL A 239 23.10 8.83 6.77
CA VAL A 239 23.74 7.60 6.25
C VAL A 239 23.04 7.08 5.00
N CYS A 240 21.77 7.43 4.82
CA CYS A 240 20.90 6.88 3.80
C CYS A 240 20.34 7.99 2.93
N GLN A 241 20.23 7.71 1.64
CA GLN A 241 19.69 8.63 0.66
C GLN A 241 18.31 8.16 0.21
N GLN A 242 17.53 9.09 -0.34
CA GLN A 242 16.33 8.72 -1.07
C GLN A 242 16.71 7.85 -2.28
N ILE A 243 15.99 6.76 -2.47
CA ILE A 243 16.19 5.85 -3.60
C ILE A 243 14.89 5.65 -4.36
N ASN A 244 14.99 5.52 -5.68
CA ASN A 244 13.85 5.28 -6.54
C ASN A 244 14.00 3.93 -7.24
N VAL A 245 12.87 3.28 -7.52
CA VAL A 245 12.83 2.05 -8.32
C VAL A 245 11.60 2.03 -9.23
N THR A 246 11.81 1.65 -10.49
CA THR A 246 10.71 1.42 -11.44
C THR A 246 10.32 -0.05 -11.40
N VAL A 247 9.07 -0.31 -11.00
CA VAL A 247 8.47 -1.64 -10.98
C VAL A 247 7.64 -1.79 -12.25
N LYS A 248 7.98 -2.79 -13.06
CA LYS A 248 7.34 -3.04 -14.35
C LYS A 248 6.39 -4.22 -14.26
N GLN A 249 5.48 -4.32 -15.22
CA GLN A 249 4.63 -5.50 -15.38
C GLN A 249 5.46 -6.81 -15.29
N GLY A 250 4.99 -7.73 -14.46
CA GLY A 250 5.65 -9.00 -14.18
C GLY A 250 6.57 -8.97 -12.95
N ASP A 251 6.97 -7.79 -12.48
CA ASP A 251 7.86 -7.66 -11.32
C ASP A 251 7.10 -7.75 -10.00
N ILE A 252 7.81 -8.16 -8.94
CA ILE A 252 7.36 -8.05 -7.56
C ILE A 252 8.35 -7.18 -6.78
N PHE A 253 7.83 -6.16 -6.12
CA PHE A 253 8.60 -5.31 -5.22
C PHE A 253 8.32 -5.69 -3.78
N VAL A 254 9.37 -6.01 -3.02
CA VAL A 254 9.28 -6.36 -1.59
C VAL A 254 9.81 -5.19 -0.78
N LEU A 255 9.01 -4.70 0.15
CA LEU A 255 9.30 -3.55 0.98
C LEU A 255 8.71 -3.72 2.37
N ASP A 256 9.48 -3.42 3.40
CA ASP A 256 8.92 -3.21 4.73
C ASP A 256 8.32 -1.80 4.81
N THR A 257 7.01 -1.71 4.60
CA THR A 257 6.29 -0.44 4.53
C THR A 257 6.06 0.20 5.91
N ASN A 258 6.35 -0.51 7.01
CA ASN A 258 6.38 0.04 8.37
C ASN A 258 7.66 0.81 8.69
N ILE A 259 8.70 0.69 7.84
CA ILE A 259 10.01 1.31 8.09
C ILE A 259 10.32 2.36 7.02
N TRP A 260 10.00 2.09 5.76
CA TRP A 260 10.29 2.99 4.65
C TRP A 260 9.14 3.94 4.39
N PHE A 261 9.41 5.24 4.49
CA PHE A 261 8.53 6.23 3.88
C PHE A 261 8.54 6.01 2.38
N HIS A 262 7.35 5.93 1.78
CA HIS A 262 7.23 5.62 0.37
C HIS A 262 6.10 6.41 -0.28
N ARG A 263 6.30 6.73 -1.56
CA ARG A 263 5.29 7.26 -2.46
C ARG A 263 5.41 6.60 -3.82
N THR A 264 4.33 6.69 -4.59
CA THR A 264 4.25 6.06 -5.90
C THR A 264 3.77 7.02 -6.98
N GLU A 265 4.28 6.83 -8.18
CA GLU A 265 3.88 7.54 -9.39
C GLU A 265 3.67 6.51 -10.51
N ILE A 266 2.55 6.60 -11.22
CA ILE A 266 2.21 5.70 -12.31
C ILE A 266 2.71 6.32 -13.61
N LEU A 267 3.49 5.54 -14.36
CA LEU A 267 4.02 5.99 -15.63
C LEU A 267 2.96 5.96 -16.73
N GLU A 268 3.16 6.83 -17.73
CA GLU A 268 2.34 6.87 -18.94
C GLU A 268 2.29 5.51 -19.65
N GLY A 269 1.15 5.21 -20.25
CA GLY A 269 0.94 3.96 -20.98
C GLY A 269 -0.45 3.40 -20.75
N GLU A 270 -0.52 2.14 -20.32
CA GLU A 270 -1.77 1.47 -19.98
C GLU A 270 -2.16 1.67 -18.51
N ILE A 271 -3.34 1.19 -18.15
CA ILE A 271 -3.80 1.13 -16.76
C ILE A 271 -2.79 0.39 -15.88
N SER A 272 -2.42 0.99 -14.75
CA SER A 272 -1.63 0.32 -13.72
C SER A 272 -2.54 -0.50 -12.82
N ILE A 273 -2.20 -1.78 -12.65
CA ILE A 273 -2.87 -2.68 -11.71
C ILE A 273 -1.78 -3.34 -10.85
N THR A 274 -1.93 -3.26 -9.54
CA THR A 274 -1.05 -3.93 -8.60
C THR A 274 -1.83 -4.75 -7.58
N ILE A 275 -1.23 -5.85 -7.15
CA ILE A 275 -1.72 -6.72 -6.09
C ILE A 275 -0.63 -6.82 -5.04
N GLY A 276 -0.97 -6.69 -3.76
CA GLY A 276 0.00 -6.86 -2.69
C GLY A 276 -0.58 -7.52 -1.47
N SER A 277 0.29 -8.03 -0.61
CA SER A 277 -0.09 -8.67 0.64
C SER A 277 1.08 -8.61 1.61
N GLU A 278 0.76 -8.76 2.88
CA GLU A 278 1.72 -8.99 3.95
C GLU A 278 2.27 -10.42 3.90
N TYR A 279 3.47 -10.60 4.44
CA TYR A 279 4.06 -11.92 4.65
C TYR A 279 4.82 -12.00 5.97
N ASP A 280 4.52 -13.02 6.78
CA ASP A 280 5.33 -13.53 7.90
C ASP A 280 4.78 -14.83 8.51
#